data_AF-A0A536UAY2-F1
#
_entry.id   AF-A0A536UAY2-F1
#
_cell.length_a   1.000
_cell.length_b   1.000
_cell.length_c   1.000
_cell.angle_alpha   90.00
_cell.angle_beta   90.00
_cell.angle_gamma   90.00
#
_symmetry.space_group_name_H-M   'P 1'
#
loop_
_entity.id
_entity.type
_entity.pdbx_description
1 polymer ?
#
loop_
_entity_poly.entity_id
_entity_poly.type
_entity_poly.pdbx_seq_one_letter_code
_entity_poly.pdbx_strand_id
1 'polypeptide(L)'
;TLEQAFHGTEIDLDLSVAEYDERGVAHRVPHRIKVRIPKGVIDGQKLRVPGKGGKGMQGASPGDLYLDIQVQPHPLFRTSGQDLYVDLPLAPWEAVLGTSVELPTLAGAVSLRVPASTRAGQQLRLAGRGLSRPGGKSGDLFAIVAIVVPTVVNERERSLYRELSESSNFDPRAHFKLGAAA
;
A
#
# COMPACT_ATOMS: atom_id res chain seq x y z
N THR A 1 -4.26 -8.65 -6.33
CA THR A 1 -4.52 -7.83 -5.12
C THR A 1 -3.20 -7.47 -4.44
N LEU A 2 -3.22 -6.62 -3.42
CA LEU A 2 -2.00 -6.24 -2.69
C LEU A 2 -1.40 -7.42 -1.90
N GLU A 3 -2.23 -8.33 -1.39
CA GLU A 3 -1.81 -9.55 -0.70
C GLU A 3 -1.09 -10.51 -1.65
N GLN A 4 -1.61 -10.65 -2.88
CA GLN A 4 -0.94 -11.42 -3.94
C GLN A 4 0.41 -10.79 -4.32
N ALA A 5 0.48 -9.46 -4.39
CA ALA A 5 1.75 -8.77 -4.61
C ALA A 5 2.73 -9.01 -3.46
N PHE A 6 2.26 -9.06 -2.21
CA PHE A 6 3.09 -9.29 -1.03
C PHE A 6 3.65 -10.73 -0.95
N HIS A 7 2.81 -11.74 -1.19
CA HIS A 7 3.21 -13.15 -1.11
C HIS A 7 3.82 -13.69 -2.41
N GLY A 8 3.55 -13.04 -3.55
CA GLY A 8 3.70 -13.64 -4.86
C GLY A 8 2.52 -14.57 -5.17
N THR A 9 2.28 -14.82 -6.45
CA THR A 9 1.15 -15.67 -6.87
C THR A 9 1.43 -16.35 -8.21
N GLU A 10 0.69 -17.42 -8.50
CA GLU A 10 0.63 -18.01 -9.84
C GLU A 10 -0.73 -17.70 -10.43
N ILE A 11 -0.73 -17.20 -11.65
CA ILE A 11 -1.95 -16.90 -12.41
C ILE A 11 -1.98 -17.75 -13.67
N ASP A 12 -3.15 -18.31 -13.96
CA ASP A 12 -3.44 -18.90 -15.25
C ASP A 12 -4.06 -17.82 -16.13
N LEU A 13 -3.45 -17.58 -17.29
CA LEU A 13 -3.92 -16.62 -18.29
C LEU A 13 -4.43 -17.37 -19.51
N ASP A 14 -5.66 -17.11 -19.89
CA ASP A 14 -6.22 -17.55 -21.17
C ASP A 14 -6.04 -16.44 -22.19
N LEU A 15 -5.16 -16.66 -23.15
CA LEU A 15 -4.80 -15.71 -24.19
C LEU A 15 -5.25 -16.23 -25.55
N SER A 16 -5.71 -15.33 -26.42
CA SER A 16 -5.94 -15.65 -27.83
C SER A 16 -4.83 -15.06 -28.66
N VAL A 17 -3.94 -15.93 -29.17
CA VAL A 17 -2.75 -15.52 -29.93
C VAL A 17 -3.02 -15.75 -31.42
N ALA A 18 -2.61 -14.81 -32.27
CA ALA A 18 -2.65 -14.99 -33.71
C ALA A 18 -1.49 -15.89 -34.15
N GLU A 19 -1.81 -17.05 -34.71
CA GLU A 19 -0.85 -17.95 -35.34
C GLU A 19 -1.05 -17.95 -36.85
N TYR A 20 0.02 -18.05 -37.62
CA TYR A 20 -0.04 -18.13 -39.07
C TYR A 20 0.07 -19.58 -39.52
N ASP A 21 -0.85 -20.02 -40.38
CA ASP A 21 -0.75 -21.33 -41.04
C ASP A 21 0.30 -21.32 -42.17
N GLU A 22 0.52 -22.47 -42.81
CA GLU A 22 1.47 -22.63 -43.91
C GLU A 22 1.14 -21.75 -45.13
N ARG A 23 -0.07 -21.19 -45.20
CA ARG A 23 -0.54 -20.28 -46.26
C ARG A 23 -0.46 -18.80 -45.85
N GLY A 24 0.02 -18.51 -44.63
CA GLY A 24 0.13 -17.16 -44.10
C GLY A 24 -1.20 -16.57 -43.61
N VAL A 25 -2.23 -17.39 -43.40
CA VAL A 25 -3.52 -16.94 -42.85
C VAL A 25 -3.45 -16.96 -41.32
N ALA A 26 -3.87 -15.87 -40.68
CA ALA A 26 -3.89 -15.75 -39.23
C ALA A 26 -5.11 -16.46 -38.61
N HIS A 27 -4.86 -17.44 -37.76
CA HIS A 27 -5.86 -18.12 -36.92
C HIS A 27 -5.67 -17.71 -35.46
N ARG A 28 -6.77 -17.38 -34.78
CA ARG A 28 -6.74 -17.10 -33.34
C ARG A 28 -6.82 -18.40 -32.56
N VAL A 29 -5.72 -18.79 -31.92
CA VAL A 29 -5.62 -20.04 -31.15
C VAL A 29 -5.63 -19.70 -29.65
N PRO A 30 -6.55 -20.29 -28.86
CA PRO A 30 -6.55 -20.12 -27.41
C PRO A 30 -5.35 -20.82 -26.78
N HIS A 31 -4.67 -20.11 -25.89
CA HIS A 31 -3.49 -20.56 -25.16
C HIS A 31 -3.70 -20.31 -23.67
N ARG A 32 -3.59 -21.38 -22.87
CA ARG A 32 -3.57 -21.25 -21.42
C ARG A 32 -2.13 -21.24 -20.94
N ILE A 33 -1.71 -20.13 -20.34
CA ILE A 33 -0.35 -19.92 -19.87
C ILE A 33 -0.36 -19.70 -18.38
N LYS A 34 0.35 -20.57 -17.65
CA LYS A 34 0.64 -20.36 -16.24
C LYS A 34 1.85 -19.44 -16.08
N VAL A 35 1.65 -18.31 -15.40
CA VAL A 35 2.70 -17.33 -15.12
C VAL A 35 2.87 -17.16 -13.61
N ARG A 36 4.13 -17.17 -13.17
CA ARG A 36 4.49 -16.85 -11.79
C ARG A 36 4.77 -15.36 -11.65
N ILE A 37 3.97 -14.69 -10.82
CA ILE A 37 4.18 -13.31 -10.42
C ILE A 37 5.08 -13.32 -9.17
N PRO A 38 6.26 -12.67 -9.23
CA PRO A 38 7.15 -12.63 -8.08
C PRO A 38 6.55 -11.81 -6.94
N LYS A 39 6.96 -12.12 -5.70
CA LYS A 39 6.63 -11.27 -4.55
C LYS A 39 7.26 -9.88 -4.70
N GLY A 40 6.58 -8.87 -4.20
CA GLY A 40 7.05 -7.49 -4.23
C GLY A 40 6.89 -6.77 -5.57
N VAL A 41 6.00 -7.29 -6.44
CA VAL A 41 5.59 -6.52 -7.62
C VAL A 41 4.87 -5.25 -7.19
N ILE A 42 5.13 -4.18 -7.92
CA ILE A 42 4.49 -2.88 -7.70
C ILE A 42 3.49 -2.58 -8.80
N ASP A 43 2.58 -1.65 -8.52
CA ASP A 43 1.63 -1.16 -9.51
C ASP A 43 2.36 -0.52 -10.71
N GLY A 44 1.86 -0.78 -11.92
CA GLY A 44 2.43 -0.31 -13.17
C GLY A 44 3.71 -1.04 -13.61
N GLN A 45 4.16 -2.06 -12.87
CA GLN A 45 5.35 -2.82 -13.23
C GLN A 45 5.12 -3.68 -14.48
N LYS A 46 6.06 -3.62 -15.43
CA LYS A 46 6.08 -4.52 -16.60
C LYS A 46 6.87 -5.78 -16.28
N LEU A 47 6.23 -6.95 -16.41
CA LEU A 47 6.86 -8.25 -16.20
C LEU A 47 7.04 -8.96 -17.55
N ARG A 48 8.29 -9.31 -17.88
CA ARG A 48 8.62 -10.12 -19.05
C ARG A 48 8.58 -11.60 -18.70
N VAL A 49 7.83 -12.38 -19.47
CA VAL A 49 7.76 -13.83 -19.40
C VAL A 49 8.39 -14.41 -20.67
N PRO A 50 9.64 -14.88 -20.60
CA PRO A 50 10.39 -15.25 -21.79
C PRO A 50 9.81 -16.50 -22.47
N GLY A 51 9.75 -16.48 -23.81
CA GLY A 51 9.32 -17.62 -24.62
C GLY A 51 7.84 -18.01 -24.47
N LYS A 52 7.01 -17.12 -23.90
CA LYS A 52 5.55 -17.29 -23.76
C LYS A 52 4.73 -16.37 -24.66
N GLY A 53 5.37 -15.70 -25.60
CA GLY A 53 4.73 -14.91 -26.65
C GLY A 53 4.29 -15.76 -27.85
N GLY A 54 3.97 -15.09 -28.95
CA GLY A 54 3.50 -15.76 -30.16
C GLY A 54 4.56 -16.65 -30.82
N LYS A 55 4.08 -17.65 -31.58
CA LYS A 55 4.91 -18.58 -32.34
C LYS A 55 5.78 -17.82 -33.35
N GLY A 56 7.09 -18.13 -33.36
CA GLY A 56 8.01 -17.56 -34.34
C GLY A 56 7.76 -18.11 -35.75
N MET A 57 8.03 -17.30 -36.77
CA MET A 57 7.95 -17.73 -38.17
C MET A 57 9.11 -18.66 -38.53
N GLN A 58 8.89 -19.63 -39.42
CA GLN A 58 9.92 -20.51 -39.99
C GLN A 58 10.82 -21.22 -38.95
N GLY A 59 10.25 -21.62 -37.81
CA GLY A 59 10.99 -22.33 -36.76
C GLY A 59 11.80 -21.42 -35.82
N ALA A 60 11.64 -20.10 -35.92
CA ALA A 60 12.19 -19.17 -34.92
C ALA A 60 11.58 -19.40 -33.53
N SER A 61 12.36 -19.10 -32.49
CA SER A 61 11.90 -19.17 -31.10
C SER A 61 10.63 -18.34 -30.88
N PRO A 62 9.71 -18.78 -30.00
CA PRO A 62 8.58 -17.97 -29.60
C PRO A 62 9.03 -16.61 -29.03
N GLY A 63 8.21 -15.59 -29.26
CA GLY A 63 8.42 -14.27 -28.66
C GLY A 63 8.23 -14.29 -27.14
N ASP A 64 8.28 -13.11 -26.54
CA ASP A 64 8.05 -12.93 -25.10
C ASP A 64 6.66 -12.37 -24.82
N LEU A 65 6.11 -12.73 -23.67
CA LEU A 65 4.88 -12.15 -23.15
C LEU A 65 5.24 -11.06 -22.16
N TYR A 66 4.68 -9.87 -22.34
CA TYR A 66 4.80 -8.77 -21.38
C TYR A 66 3.47 -8.61 -20.65
N LEU A 67 3.54 -8.59 -19.32
CA LEU A 67 2.40 -8.35 -18.46
C LEU A 67 2.52 -6.98 -17.82
N ASP A 68 1.52 -6.13 -17.99
CA ASP A 68 1.39 -4.89 -17.24
C ASP A 68 0.65 -5.20 -15.93
N ILE A 69 1.34 -5.07 -14.80
CA ILE A 69 0.77 -5.36 -13.49
C ILE A 69 -0.04 -4.17 -13.02
N GLN A 70 -1.31 -4.42 -12.68
CA GLN A 70 -2.19 -3.47 -12.01
C GLN A 70 -2.58 -4.02 -10.64
N VAL A 71 -2.19 -3.33 -9.58
CA VAL A 71 -2.54 -3.69 -8.22
C VAL A 71 -3.82 -2.95 -7.86
N GLN A 72 -4.86 -3.72 -7.53
CA GLN A 72 -6.13 -3.15 -7.09
C GLN A 72 -5.94 -2.28 -5.85
N PRO A 73 -6.64 -1.12 -5.76
CA PRO A 73 -6.62 -0.29 -4.56
C PRO A 73 -6.98 -1.11 -3.31
N HIS A 74 -6.18 -0.98 -2.26
CA HIS A 74 -6.39 -1.70 -1.01
C HIS A 74 -7.14 -0.80 -0.01
N PRO A 75 -8.13 -1.33 0.75
CA PRO A 75 -8.96 -0.51 1.65
C PRO A 75 -8.18 0.16 2.78
N LEU A 76 -7.08 -0.44 3.25
CA LEU A 76 -6.28 0.08 4.36
C LEU A 76 -4.92 0.66 3.95
N PHE A 77 -4.37 0.24 2.80
CA PHE A 77 -2.96 0.45 2.48
C PHE A 77 -2.85 1.24 1.19
N ARG A 78 -2.02 2.28 1.22
CA ARG A 78 -1.53 2.97 0.03
C ARG A 78 -0.10 2.51 -0.23
N THR A 79 0.25 2.30 -1.48
CA THR A 79 1.61 1.90 -1.88
C THR A 79 2.36 3.11 -2.43
N SER A 80 3.64 3.24 -2.10
CA SER A 80 4.58 4.14 -2.79
C SER A 80 5.87 3.37 -3.04
N GLY A 81 6.05 2.92 -4.28
CA GLY A 81 7.09 1.95 -4.60
C GLY A 81 6.93 0.69 -3.75
N GLN A 82 7.89 0.44 -2.88
CA GLN A 82 7.93 -0.76 -2.02
C GLN A 82 7.44 -0.48 -0.60
N ASP A 83 7.19 0.78 -0.28
CA ASP A 83 6.72 1.19 1.04
C ASP A 83 5.18 1.21 1.08
N LEU A 84 4.65 0.91 2.25
CA LEU A 84 3.22 0.90 2.53
C LEU A 84 2.88 2.03 3.48
N TYR A 85 1.69 2.60 3.32
CA TYR A 85 1.16 3.65 4.18
C TYR A 85 -0.21 3.26 4.66
N VAL A 86 -0.45 3.41 5.95
CA VAL A 86 -1.74 3.15 6.61
C VAL A 86 -2.08 4.33 7.49
N ASP A 87 -3.34 4.74 7.51
CA ASP A 87 -3.80 5.74 8.46
C ASP A 87 -3.95 5.09 9.84
N LEU A 88 -3.33 5.70 10.84
CA LEU A 88 -3.43 5.30 12.23
C LEU A 88 -4.35 6.30 12.95
N PRO A 89 -5.66 6.01 13.06
CA PRO A 89 -6.55 6.84 13.85
C PRO A 89 -6.19 6.71 15.33
N LEU A 90 -5.98 7.85 15.99
CA LEU A 90 -5.75 7.93 17.42
C LEU A 90 -6.72 8.92 18.04
N ALA A 91 -7.21 8.59 19.23
CA ALA A 91 -7.90 9.55 20.07
C ALA A 91 -6.93 10.63 20.58
N PRO A 92 -7.41 11.84 20.96
CA PRO A 92 -6.54 12.91 21.41
C PRO A 92 -5.70 12.52 22.64
N TRP A 93 -6.31 11.80 23.59
CA TRP A 93 -5.61 11.34 24.79
C TRP A 93 -4.55 10.28 24.50
N GLU A 94 -4.76 9.40 23.52
CA GLU A 94 -3.76 8.40 23.10
C GLU A 94 -2.53 9.08 22.51
N ALA A 95 -2.72 10.12 21.70
CA ALA A 95 -1.63 10.89 21.12
C ALA A 95 -0.86 11.70 22.18
N VAL A 96 -1.56 12.30 23.15
CA VAL A 96 -0.94 13.09 24.22
C VAL A 96 -0.21 12.21 25.23
N LEU A 97 -0.87 11.18 25.75
CA LEU A 97 -0.35 10.33 26.83
C LEU A 97 0.56 9.20 26.34
N GLY A 98 0.46 8.85 25.05
CA GLY A 98 1.06 7.64 24.50
C GLY A 98 0.19 6.42 24.78
N THR A 99 0.33 5.41 23.92
CA THR A 99 -0.46 4.19 24.01
C THR A 99 0.27 3.04 23.30
N SER A 100 -0.29 1.84 23.36
CA SER A 100 0.08 0.72 22.50
C SER A 100 -1.15 0.29 21.73
N VAL A 101 -1.07 0.28 20.41
CA VAL A 101 -2.19 -0.05 19.52
C VAL A 101 -1.85 -1.26 18.68
N GLU A 102 -2.86 -2.04 18.33
CA GLU A 102 -2.71 -3.12 17.36
C GLU A 102 -2.85 -2.57 15.94
N LEU A 103 -1.81 -2.72 15.13
CA LEU A 103 -1.78 -2.24 13.74
C LEU A 103 -1.81 -3.44 12.79
N PRO A 104 -2.76 -3.50 11.84
CA PRO A 104 -2.75 -4.54 10.81
C PRO A 104 -1.56 -4.35 9.86
N THR A 105 -0.95 -5.47 9.46
CA THR A 105 0.05 -5.51 8.38
C THR A 105 -0.29 -6.65 7.42
N LEU A 106 0.32 -6.66 6.23
CA LEU A 106 0.18 -7.78 5.28
C LEU A 106 0.76 -9.10 5.80
N ALA A 107 1.56 -9.06 6.87
CA ALA A 107 2.15 -10.25 7.51
C ALA A 107 1.46 -10.62 8.83
N GLY A 108 0.30 -10.03 9.14
CA GLY A 108 -0.38 -10.15 10.42
C GLY A 108 -0.28 -8.91 11.29
N ALA A 109 -1.12 -8.82 12.32
CA ALA A 109 -1.16 -7.67 13.21
C ALA A 109 0.10 -7.57 14.09
N VAL A 110 0.49 -6.34 14.42
CA VAL A 110 1.64 -6.05 15.28
C VAL A 110 1.28 -5.00 16.32
N SER A 111 1.84 -5.13 17.53
CA SER A 111 1.71 -4.09 18.55
C SER A 111 2.65 -2.94 18.22
N LEU A 112 2.09 -1.75 17.99
CA LEU A 112 2.80 -0.50 17.75
C LEU A 112 2.76 0.37 19.00
N ARG A 113 3.93 0.71 19.52
CA ARG A 113 4.05 1.70 20.59
C ARG A 113 3.94 3.11 20.02
N VAL A 114 2.96 3.86 20.49
CA VAL A 114 2.77 5.28 20.18
C VAL A 114 3.41 6.10 21.31
N PRO A 115 4.44 6.91 21.03
CA PRO A 115 5.03 7.79 22.02
C PRO A 115 4.02 8.84 22.52
N ALA A 116 4.19 9.29 23.76
CA ALA A 116 3.50 10.47 24.24
C ALA A 116 3.84 11.70 23.37
N SER A 117 2.92 12.67 23.32
CA SER A 117 3.04 13.88 22.51
C SER A 117 3.21 13.63 21.00
N THR A 118 2.58 12.57 20.49
CA THR A 118 2.52 12.27 19.06
C THR A 118 1.63 13.28 18.33
N ARG A 119 2.05 13.73 17.14
CA ARG A 119 1.36 14.77 16.37
C ARG A 119 0.54 14.20 15.21
N ALA A 120 -0.52 14.91 14.81
CA ALA A 120 -1.20 14.64 13.55
C ALA A 120 -0.22 14.71 12.36
N GLY A 121 -0.36 13.77 11.42
CA GLY A 121 0.52 13.61 10.26
C GLY A 121 1.89 13.01 10.55
N GLN A 122 2.25 12.78 11.82
CA GLN A 122 3.49 12.11 12.18
C GLN A 122 3.50 10.68 11.62
N GLN A 123 4.63 10.28 11.02
CA GLN A 123 4.80 8.95 10.47
C GLN A 123 5.57 8.07 11.45
N LEU A 124 4.92 7.01 11.93
CA LEU A 124 5.56 5.98 12.75
C LEU A 124 5.99 4.83 11.83
N ARG A 125 7.30 4.57 11.78
CA ARG A 125 7.90 3.61 10.85
C ARG A 125 8.01 2.22 11.47
N LEU A 126 7.49 1.22 10.76
CA LEU A 126 7.68 -0.19 11.03
C LEU A 126 8.61 -0.78 9.96
N ALA A 127 9.87 -0.94 10.34
CA ALA A 127 10.92 -1.37 9.41
C ALA A 127 10.68 -2.79 8.88
N GLY A 128 10.86 -2.98 7.57
CA GLY A 128 10.75 -4.28 6.90
C GLY A 128 9.32 -4.82 6.75
N ARG A 129 8.30 -3.99 7.03
CA ARG A 129 6.88 -4.36 6.93
C ARG A 129 6.20 -3.89 5.64
N GLY A 130 6.98 -3.40 4.66
CA GLY A 130 6.51 -3.09 3.32
C GLY A 130 6.63 -4.28 2.35
N LEU A 131 6.53 -3.99 1.05
CA LEU A 131 6.67 -4.98 -0.02
C LEU A 131 8.13 -5.44 -0.19
N SER A 132 8.31 -6.67 -0.65
CA SER A 132 9.65 -7.26 -0.84
C SER A 132 10.39 -6.61 -2.02
N ARG A 133 11.71 -6.36 -1.90
CA ARG A 133 12.54 -5.97 -3.05
C ARG A 133 13.17 -7.19 -3.73
N PRO A 134 13.27 -7.22 -5.07
CA PRO A 134 14.12 -8.19 -5.76
C PRO A 134 15.58 -8.04 -5.29
N GLY A 135 16.15 -9.11 -4.74
CA GLY A 135 17.58 -9.15 -4.34
C GLY A 135 17.96 -8.28 -3.14
N GLY A 136 17.00 -7.78 -2.35
CA GLY A 136 17.32 -6.85 -1.27
C GLY A 136 16.30 -6.82 -0.12
N LYS A 137 16.47 -5.82 0.77
CA LYS A 137 15.62 -5.59 1.93
C LYS A 137 14.25 -5.07 1.50
N SER A 138 13.19 -5.59 2.11
CA SER A 138 11.81 -5.10 1.96
C SER A 138 11.71 -3.60 2.24
N GLY A 139 10.67 -2.97 1.68
CA GLY A 139 10.24 -1.66 2.12
C GLY A 139 9.70 -1.67 3.55
N ASP A 140 9.21 -0.51 3.96
CA ASP A 140 8.69 -0.27 5.30
C ASP A 140 7.18 0.00 5.28
N LEU A 141 6.54 -0.14 6.45
CA LEU A 141 5.18 0.34 6.67
C LEU A 141 5.23 1.63 7.49
N PHE A 142 4.56 2.67 7.00
CA PHE A 142 4.42 3.95 7.68
C PHE A 142 2.98 4.11 8.17
N ALA A 143 2.81 4.13 9.49
CA ALA A 143 1.56 4.50 10.13
C ALA A 143 1.48 6.04 10.21
N ILE A 144 0.59 6.64 9.42
CA ILE A 144 0.36 8.08 9.38
C ILE A 144 -0.68 8.42 10.44
N VAL A 145 -0.28 9.17 11.46
CA VAL A 145 -1.17 9.49 12.57
C VAL A 145 -2.27 10.44 12.11
N ALA A 146 -3.52 10.06 12.37
CA ALA A 146 -4.69 10.90 12.22
C ALA A 146 -5.37 11.05 13.59
N ILE A 147 -5.49 12.29 14.09
CA ILE A 147 -6.21 12.54 15.35
C ILE A 147 -7.69 12.59 15.03
N VAL A 148 -8.44 11.63 15.56
CA VAL A 148 -9.90 11.53 15.39
C VAL A 148 -10.60 11.93 16.68
N VAL A 149 -11.73 12.62 16.56
CA VAL A 149 -12.54 13.04 17.71
C VAL A 149 -13.85 12.26 17.74
N PRO A 150 -14.39 11.91 18.92
CA PRO A 150 -15.68 11.25 19.03
C PRO A 150 -16.79 12.15 18.49
N THR A 151 -17.74 11.57 17.74
CA THR A 151 -18.88 12.30 17.16
C THR A 151 -19.98 12.58 18.19
N VAL A 152 -20.05 11.77 19.24
CA VAL A 152 -21.02 11.89 20.34
C VAL A 152 -20.23 11.86 21.65
N VAL A 153 -20.54 12.81 22.53
CA VAL A 153 -19.92 12.92 23.87
C VAL A 153 -21.00 13.17 24.93
N ASN A 154 -20.87 12.51 26.07
CA ASN A 154 -21.73 12.68 27.24
C ASN A 154 -21.36 13.93 28.04
N GLU A 155 -22.19 14.29 29.04
CA GLU A 155 -21.98 15.52 29.82
C GLU A 155 -20.65 15.51 30.60
N ARG A 156 -20.21 14.33 31.08
CA ARG A 156 -18.94 14.21 31.78
C ARG A 156 -17.75 14.47 30.84
N GLU A 157 -17.76 13.89 29.64
CA GLU A 157 -16.74 14.14 28.62
C GLU A 157 -16.70 15.62 28.20
N ARG A 158 -17.87 16.25 28.04
CA ARG A 158 -17.96 17.70 27.76
C ARG A 158 -17.33 18.55 28.85
N SER A 159 -17.58 18.22 30.12
CA SER A 159 -16.93 18.88 31.27
C SER A 159 -15.42 18.77 31.19
N LEU A 160 -14.89 17.57 30.93
CA LEU A 160 -13.44 17.33 30.86
C LEU A 160 -12.79 18.13 29.72
N TYR A 161 -13.43 18.22 28.55
CA TYR A 161 -12.92 19.06 27.47
C TYR A 161 -12.96 20.56 27.81
N ARG A 162 -13.94 21.01 28.58
CA ARG A 162 -14.00 22.40 29.06
C ARG A 162 -12.86 22.71 30.03
N GLU A 163 -12.65 21.85 31.01
CA GLU A 163 -11.53 21.95 31.97
C GLU A 163 -10.16 21.94 31.24
N LEU A 164 -10.01 21.08 30.23
CA LEU A 164 -8.80 21.05 29.39
C LEU A 164 -8.62 22.36 28.60
N SER A 165 -9.71 22.92 28.06
CA SER A 165 -9.66 24.17 27.29
C SER A 165 -9.27 25.38 28.13
N GLU A 166 -9.69 25.42 29.40
CA GLU A 166 -9.39 26.52 30.33
C GLU A 166 -7.97 26.43 30.88
N SER A 167 -7.43 25.22 31.03
CA SER A 167 -6.09 24.98 31.58
C SER A 167 -4.96 24.96 30.54
N SER A 168 -5.29 24.81 29.25
CA SER A 168 -4.31 24.66 28.18
C SER A 168 -3.93 25.99 27.53
N ASN A 169 -2.63 26.22 27.34
CA ASN A 169 -2.09 27.35 26.59
C ASN A 169 -1.83 27.02 25.09
N PHE A 170 -2.37 25.90 24.58
CA PHE A 170 -2.09 25.45 23.22
C PHE A 170 -2.82 26.28 22.16
N ASP A 171 -2.07 26.92 21.25
CA ASP A 171 -2.61 27.63 20.07
C ASP A 171 -2.37 26.83 18.78
N PRO A 172 -3.33 26.00 18.32
CA PRO A 172 -3.19 25.22 17.10
C PRO A 172 -3.09 26.06 15.82
N ARG A 173 -3.39 27.37 15.88
CA ARG A 173 -3.41 28.29 14.73
C ARG A 173 -2.33 29.38 14.83
N ALA A 174 -1.34 29.21 15.70
CA ALA A 174 -0.25 30.18 15.88
C ALA A 174 0.44 30.53 14.55
N HIS A 175 0.57 29.57 13.64
CA HIS A 175 1.20 29.76 12.32
C HIS A 175 0.47 30.75 11.40
N PHE A 176 -0.84 30.97 11.57
CA PHE A 176 -1.55 32.00 10.79
C PHE A 176 -1.11 33.42 11.14
N LYS A 177 -0.62 33.64 12.37
CA LYS A 177 -0.18 34.96 12.84
C LYS A 177 1.19 35.34 12.25
N LEU A 178 2.02 34.37 11.90
CA LEU A 178 3.36 34.58 11.32
C LEU A 178 3.31 35.03 9.86
N GLY A 179 2.29 34.63 9.09
CA GLY A 179 2.13 34.99 7.68
C GLY A 179 1.54 36.38 7.43
N ALA A 180 0.99 37.05 8.45
CA ALA A 180 0.42 38.39 8.34
C ALA A 180 1.45 39.53 8.50
N ALA A 181 2.70 39.20 8.80
CA ALA A 181 3.81 40.14 9.04
C ALA A 181 4.85 40.16 7.90
N ALA A 182 4.53 39.57 6.75
CA ALA A 182 5.39 39.51 5.55
C ALA A 182 4.70 40.18 4.36
#